data_AF-A0A318I5N3-F1
#
_entry.id   AF-A0A318I5N3-F1
#
_cell.length_a   1.000
_cell.length_b   1.000
_cell.length_c   1.000
_cell.angle_alpha   90.00
_cell.angle_beta   90.00
_cell.angle_gamma   90.00
#
_symmetry.space_group_name_H-M   'P 1'
#
loop_
_entity.id
_entity.type
_entity.pdbx_description
1 polymer ?
#
loop_
_entity_poly.entity_id
_entity_poly.type
_entity_poly.pdbx_seq_one_letter_code
_entity_poly.pdbx_strand_id
1 'polypeptide(L)' 'MEKEMDIKILKSSGERAIFSLDKLRKSLKHSGADHNLVEQIVGRVKDELYDGISTNEIYNRAYALLKKTNRSLLQNIN' A
#
# COMPACT_ATOMS: atom_id res chain seq x y z
N MET A 1 7.17 18.02 0.41
CA MET A 1 7.11 16.87 1.33
C MET A 1 5.64 16.51 1.48
N GLU A 2 5.22 15.36 0.96
CA GLU A 2 3.84 14.91 1.20
C GLU A 2 3.66 14.56 2.67
N LYS A 3 2.55 15.02 3.23
CA LYS A 3 2.22 14.95 4.65
C LYS A 3 2.08 13.48 5.06
N GLU A 4 2.93 13.00 5.96
CA GLU A 4 2.68 11.74 6.65
C GLU A 4 1.32 11.84 7.33
N MET A 5 0.43 10.89 7.06
CA MET A 5 -0.83 10.80 7.78
C MET A 5 -0.53 10.13 9.11
N ASP A 6 -0.99 10.70 10.22
CA ASP A 6 -0.85 10.14 11.58
C ASP A 6 -1.73 8.89 11.80
N ILE A 7 -1.93 8.06 10.77
CA ILE A 7 -2.69 6.81 10.89
C ILE A 7 -1.79 5.77 11.51
N LYS A 8 -2.20 5.27 12.68
CA LYS A 8 -1.49 4.20 13.37
C LYS A 8 -2.03 2.87 12.87
N ILE A 9 -1.13 2.11 12.26
CA ILE A 9 -1.39 0.74 11.80
C ILE A 9 -0.99 -0.28 12.84
N LEU A 10 -1.61 -1.45 12.78
CA LEU A 10 -1.22 -2.61 13.55
C LEU A 10 -0.31 -3.52 12.70
N LYS A 11 0.93 -3.72 13.13
CA LYS A 11 1.81 -4.71 12.51
C LYS A 11 1.37 -6.12 12.89
N SER A 12 1.85 -7.13 12.15
CA SER A 12 1.66 -8.54 12.50
C SER A 12 2.19 -8.92 13.89
N SER A 13 3.17 -8.17 14.41
CA SER A 13 3.69 -8.33 15.78
C SER A 13 2.76 -7.80 16.87
N GLY A 14 1.67 -7.10 16.52
CA GLY A 14 0.82 -6.37 17.46
C GLY A 14 1.34 -4.97 17.82
N GLU A 15 2.50 -4.56 17.30
CA GLU A 15 3.05 -3.22 17.50
C GLU A 15 2.28 -2.18 16.66
N ARG A 16 2.10 -0.98 17.22
CA ARG A 16 1.54 0.16 16.49
C ARG A 16 2.64 1.00 15.85
N ALA A 17 2.45 1.39 14.59
CA ALA A 17 3.38 2.28 13.89
C ALA A 17 2.63 3.25 12.98
N ILE A 18 3.27 4.36 12.60
CA ILE A 18 2.71 5.26 11.59
C ILE A 18 2.88 4.63 10.21
N PHE A 19 1.80 4.61 9.42
CA PHE A 19 1.87 4.12 8.06
C PHE A 19 2.55 5.13 7.13
N SER A 20 3.37 4.62 6.21
CA SER A 20 4.06 5.45 5.21
C SER A 20 3.57 5.10 3.81
N LEU A 21 2.88 6.04 3.16
CA LEU A 21 2.47 5.91 1.76
C LEU A 21 3.67 5.76 0.83
N ASP A 22 4.82 6.34 1.17
CA ASP A 22 6.04 6.19 0.37
C ASP A 22 6.59 4.76 0.39
N LYS A 23 6.43 4.03 1.50
CA LYS A 23 6.76 2.60 1.54
C LYS A 23 5.84 1.80 0.61
N LEU A 24 4.54 2.14 0.59
CA LEU A 24 3.59 1.52 -0.34
C LEU A 24 3.94 1.81 -1.80
N ARG A 25 4.25 3.08 -2.15
CA ARG A 25 4.71 3.46 -3.50
C ARG A 25 5.92 2.66 -3.94
N LYS A 26 6.93 2.54 -3.07
CA LYS A 26 8.16 1.78 -3.35
C LYS A 26 7.87 0.31 -3.60
N SER A 27 7.00 -0.30 -2.77
CA SER A 27 6.58 -1.69 -2.94
C SER A 27 5.90 -1.90 -4.30
N LEU A 28 4.91 -1.07 -4.65
CA LEU A 28 4.20 -1.17 -5.92
C LEU A 28 5.11 -0.97 -7.14
N LYS A 29 6.04 0.00 -7.09
CA LYS A 29 7.06 0.20 -8.14
C LYS A 29 7.95 -1.03 -8.29
N HIS A 30 8.37 -1.65 -7.18
CA HIS A 30 9.17 -2.86 -7.21
C HIS A 30 8.43 -4.03 -7.86
N SER A 31 7.10 -4.08 -7.73
CA SER A 31 6.22 -5.03 -8.43
C SER A 31 6.02 -4.73 -9.92
N GLY A 32 6.70 -3.72 -10.47
CA GLY A 32 6.61 -3.37 -11.88
C GLY A 32 5.43 -2.46 -12.25
N ALA A 33 4.75 -1.85 -11.28
CA ALA A 33 3.73 -0.85 -11.56
C ALA A 33 4.39 0.46 -12.04
N ASP A 34 3.88 1.03 -13.14
CA ASP A 34 4.30 2.34 -13.60
C ASP A 34 3.83 3.46 -12.65
N HIS A 35 4.37 4.67 -12.83
CA HIS A 35 4.08 5.78 -11.93
C HIS A 35 2.59 6.14 -11.84
N ASN A 36 1.87 6.14 -12.96
CA ASN A 36 0.45 6.51 -12.98
C ASN A 36 -0.38 5.47 -12.22
N LEU A 37 -0.09 4.18 -12.46
CA LEU A 37 -0.74 3.08 -11.74
C LEU A 37 -0.44 3.12 -10.24
N VAL A 38 0.80 3.43 -9.86
CA VAL A 38 1.20 3.59 -8.45
C VAL A 38 0.38 4.67 -7.77
N GLU A 39 0.31 5.88 -8.33
CA GLU A 39 -0.43 6.97 -7.71
C GLU A 39 -1.94 6.70 -7.66
N GLN A 40 -2.50 6.02 -8.67
CA GLN A 40 -3.90 5.58 -8.64
C GLN A 40 -4.18 4.61 -7.49
N ILE A 41 -3.34 3.58 -7.31
CA ILE A 41 -3.52 2.60 -6.23
C ILE A 41 -3.31 3.26 -4.86
N VAL A 42 -2.28 4.10 -4.73
CA VAL A 42 -1.98 4.79 -3.47
C VAL A 42 -3.11 5.74 -3.07
N GLY A 43 -3.69 6.46 -4.03
CA GLY A 43 -4.87 7.30 -3.77
C GLY A 43 -6.05 6.48 -3.24
N ARG A 44 -6.35 5.34 -3.88
CA ARG A 44 -7.44 4.45 -3.42
C ARG A 44 -7.19 3.86 -2.04
N VAL A 45 -5.97 3.38 -1.78
CA VAL A 45 -5.61 2.84 -0.48
C VAL A 45 -5.69 3.93 0.59
N LYS A 46 -5.22 5.14 0.29
CA LYS A 46 -5.26 6.28 1.21
C LYS A 46 -6.68 6.59 1.69
N ASP A 47 -7.67 6.54 0.79
CA ASP A 47 -9.07 6.80 1.11
C ASP A 47 -9.69 5.71 2.01
N GLU A 48 -9.07 4.53 2.08
CA GLU A 48 -9.53 3.37 2.83
C GLU A 48 -8.77 3.14 4.14
N LEU A 49 -7.77 3.96 4.44
CA LEU A 49 -7.01 3.85 5.68
C LEU A 49 -7.85 4.33 6.87
N TYR A 50 -7.81 3.57 7.95
CA TYR A 50 -8.41 3.90 9.24
C TYR A 50 -7.49 3.49 10.40
N ASP A 51 -7.69 4.06 11.58
CA ASP A 51 -6.86 3.75 12.75
C ASP A 51 -6.99 2.27 13.15
N GLY A 52 -5.86 1.62 13.41
CA GLY A 52 -5.81 0.20 13.76
C GLY A 52 -5.92 -0.76 12.58
N ILE A 53 -6.02 -0.29 11.33
CA ILE A 53 -5.91 -1.16 10.15
C ILE A 53 -4.57 -1.91 10.17
N SER A 54 -4.58 -3.18 9.78
CA SER A 54 -3.36 -3.99 9.79
C SER A 54 -2.47 -3.73 8.58
N THR A 55 -1.15 -3.91 8.71
CA THR A 55 -0.23 -3.87 7.56
C THR A 55 -0.66 -4.83 6.46
N ASN A 56 -1.08 -6.04 6.83
CA ASN A 56 -1.47 -7.08 5.87
C ASN A 56 -2.70 -6.67 5.07
N GLU A 57 -3.68 -6.03 5.71
CA GLU A 57 -4.89 -5.55 5.05
C GLU A 57 -4.58 -4.46 4.03
N ILE A 58 -3.70 -3.52 4.38
CA ILE A 58 -3.26 -2.47 3.46
C ILE A 58 -2.59 -3.06 2.21
N TYR A 59 -1.63 -3.97 2.41
CA TYR A 59 -0.91 -4.58 1.29
C TYR A 59 -1.83 -5.47 0.43
N ASN A 60 -2.71 -6.26 1.06
CA ASN A 60 -3.69 -7.08 0.36
C ASN A 60 -4.61 -6.22 -0.52
N ARG A 61 -5.05 -5.06 -0.01
CA ARG A 61 -5.88 -4.14 -0.77
C ARG A 61 -5.15 -3.55 -1.97
N ALA A 62 -3.94 -3.04 -1.76
CA ALA A 62 -3.11 -2.50 -2.83
C ALA A 62 -2.84 -3.56 -3.93
N TYR A 63 -2.58 -4.79 -3.52
CA TYR A 63 -2.33 -5.91 -4.42
C TYR A 63 -3.59 -6.31 -5.20
N ALA A 64 -4.75 -6.33 -4.57
CA ALA A 64 -6.02 -6.58 -5.24
C ALA A 64 -6.31 -5.52 -6.32
N LEU A 65 -5.99 -4.25 -6.05
CA LEU A 65 -6.11 -3.17 -7.02
C LEU A 65 -5.10 -3.31 -8.17
N LEU A 66 -3.84 -3.66 -7.85
CA LEU A 66 -2.80 -3.92 -8.84
C LEU A 66 -3.22 -5.05 -9.80
N LYS A 67 -3.68 -6.18 -9.25
CA LYS A 67 -4.11 -7.36 -10.03
C LYS A 67 -5.32 -7.09 -10.92
N LYS A 68 -6.28 -6.27 -10.44
CA LYS A 68 -7.44 -5.85 -11.24
C LYS A 68 -7.03 -5.00 -12.44
N THR A 69 -5.99 -4.20 -12.28
CA THR A 69 -5.54 -3.27 -13.31
C THR A 69 -4.57 -3.92 -14.29
N ASN A 70 -3.81 -4.93 -13.86
CA ASN A 70 -2.88 -5.63 -14.73
C ASN A 70 -2.70 -7.11 -14.36
N ARG A 71 -3.06 -8.02 -15.28
CA ARG A 71 -3.11 -9.47 -15.01
C ARG A 71 -1.73 -10.15 -14.95
N SER A 72 -0.65 -9.49 -15.39
CA SER A 72 0.68 -10.13 -15.58
C SER A 72 1.80 -9.69 -14.62
N LEU A 73 1.57 -8.80 -13.65
CA LEU A 73 2.65 -8.16 -12.86
C LEU A 73 2.99 -8.83 -11.52
N LEU A 74 2.60 -10.09 -11.30
CA LEU A 74 2.76 -10.76 -10.00
C LEU A 74 4.08 -11.55 -9.91
N GLN A 75 5.22 -10.89 -10.16
CA GLN A 75 6.53 -11.52 -10.01
C GLN A 75 7.31 -10.85 -8.85
N ASN A 76 7.29 -11.51 -7.70
CA ASN A 76 8.10 -11.26 -6.50
C ASN A 76 7.72 -10.03 -5.66
N ILE A 77 7.05 -10.28 -4.53
CA ILE A 77 6.99 -9.35 -3.41
C ILE A 77 7.11 -10.18 -2.12
N ASN A 78 8.24 -10.03 -1.42
CA ASN A 78 8.49 -10.56 -0.06
C ASN A 78 8.10 -9.51 0.99
#